data_AF-A0A929PIF6-F1
#
_entry.id   AF-A0A929PIF6-F1
#
_cell.length_a   1.000
_cell.length_b   1.000
_cell.length_c   1.000
_cell.angle_alpha   90.00
_cell.angle_beta   90.00
_cell.angle_gamma   90.00
#
_symmetry.space_group_name_H-M   'P 1'
#
loop_
_entity.id
_entity.type
_entity.pdbx_description
1 polymer ?
#
loop_
_entity_poly.entity_id
_entity_poly.type
_entity_poly.pdbx_seq_one_letter_code
_entity_poly.pdbx_strand_id
1 'polypeptide(L)'
;MKWHRTFWRGVKLGKGESSTLHLFFNMNASAIISDDKAFLNILHQNNIPFIIPTDLIVRLYELKIITMEEFMKALDMIKPYVSKHNYDRAKNSPEV
;
A
#
# COMPACT_ATOMS: atom_id res chain seq x y z
N MET A 1 24.45 3.93 15.50
CA MET A 1 24.07 4.46 14.17
C MET A 1 23.11 5.64 14.37
N LYS A 2 23.48 6.83 13.90
CA LYS A 2 22.71 8.08 14.08
C LYS A 2 21.68 8.19 12.95
N TRP A 3 20.41 7.96 13.27
CA TRP A 3 19.32 8.30 12.35
C TRP A 3 19.38 9.81 12.06
N HIS A 4 19.48 10.16 10.79
CA HIS A 4 19.26 11.54 10.34
C HIS A 4 17.82 11.90 10.70
N ARG A 5 17.68 12.55 11.85
CA ARG A 5 16.45 13.10 12.44
C ARG A 5 15.82 14.22 11.57
N THR A 6 16.19 14.29 10.30
CA THR A 6 16.04 15.45 9.42
C THR A 6 15.01 15.23 8.31
N PHE A 7 14.54 13.99 8.07
CA PHE A 7 13.64 13.69 6.95
C PHE A 7 12.17 14.05 7.20
N TRP A 8 11.71 14.00 8.46
CA TRP A 8 10.29 14.20 8.80
C TRP A 8 10.02 15.60 9.35
N ARG A 9 10.33 16.66 8.58
CA ARG A 9 10.01 18.03 9.02
C ARG A 9 8.50 18.28 8.87
N GLY A 10 7.77 18.26 9.98
CA GLY A 10 6.38 18.71 10.08
C GLY A 10 5.31 17.62 10.03
N VAL A 11 5.69 16.34 9.90
CA VAL A 11 4.74 15.22 9.82
C VAL A 11 4.69 14.47 11.15
N LYS A 12 3.49 14.39 11.75
CA LYS A 12 3.26 13.66 13.00
C LYS A 12 2.98 12.19 12.70
N LEU A 13 4.03 11.37 12.72
CA LEU A 13 3.91 9.93 12.53
C LEU A 13 3.32 9.24 13.76
N GLY A 14 2.38 8.32 13.54
CA GLY A 14 1.88 7.39 14.56
C GLY A 14 2.86 6.26 14.87
N LYS A 15 2.57 5.46 15.92
CA LYS A 15 3.41 4.31 16.30
C LYS A 15 3.49 3.25 15.19
N GLY A 16 2.39 3.03 14.48
CA GLY A 16 2.32 2.08 13.35
C GLY A 16 3.21 2.51 12.20
N GLU A 17 3.01 3.73 11.70
CA GLU A 17 3.78 4.31 10.59
C GLU A 17 5.28 4.35 10.90
N SER A 18 5.65 4.76 12.12
CA SER A 18 7.04 4.76 12.58
C SER A 18 7.66 3.36 12.55
N SER A 19 6.93 2.35 13.02
CA SER A 19 7.39 0.95 13.01
C SER A 19 7.52 0.41 11.57
N THR A 20 6.55 0.71 10.71
CA THR A 20 6.58 0.30 9.29
C THR A 20 7.76 0.93 8.55
N LEU A 21 8.00 2.22 8.74
CA LEU A 21 9.15 2.92 8.14
C LEU A 21 10.47 2.36 8.67
N HIS A 22 10.56 2.09 9.97
CA HIS A 22 11.73 1.43 10.55
C HIS A 22 11.98 0.08 9.89
N LEU A 23 10.96 -0.77 9.72
CA LEU A 23 11.12 -2.06 9.04
C LEU A 23 11.55 -1.88 7.58
N PHE A 24 10.91 -0.96 6.85
CA PHE A 24 11.24 -0.69 5.44
C PHE A 24 12.72 -0.38 5.25
N PHE A 25 13.28 0.54 6.05
CA PHE A 25 14.68 0.95 5.92
C PHE A 25 15.70 -0.08 6.43
N ASN A 26 15.30 -1.03 7.27
CA ASN A 26 16.22 -2.01 7.87
C ASN A 26 16.11 -3.42 7.26
N MET A 27 15.06 -3.73 6.50
CA MET A 27 14.83 -5.06 5.93
C MET A 27 15.15 -5.18 4.44
N ASN A 28 15.79 -4.18 3.82
CA ASN A 28 15.94 -4.08 2.36
C ASN A 28 14.62 -4.29 1.61
N ALA A 29 13.52 -3.77 2.17
CA ALA A 29 12.21 -3.87 1.53
C ALA A 29 12.14 -2.97 0.29
N SER A 30 11.49 -3.44 -0.78
CA SER A 30 11.37 -2.68 -2.02
C SER A 30 10.23 -1.65 -2.01
N ALA A 31 9.17 -1.92 -1.25
CA ALA A 31 8.01 -1.02 -1.13
C ALA A 31 7.23 -1.26 0.17
N ILE A 32 6.41 -0.29 0.55
CA ILE A 32 5.42 -0.40 1.64
C ILE A 32 4.03 -0.63 1.05
N ILE A 33 3.25 -1.55 1.62
CA ILE A 33 1.85 -1.76 1.24
C ILE A 33 0.93 -1.04 2.24
N SER A 34 0.05 -0.15 1.77
CA SER A 34 -0.89 0.57 2.64
C SER A 34 -2.10 1.11 1.87
N ASP A 35 -3.24 1.24 2.56
CA ASP A 35 -4.44 1.92 2.08
C ASP A 35 -4.73 3.24 2.84
N ASP A 36 -3.91 3.57 3.84
CA ASP A 36 -4.12 4.75 4.68
C ASP A 36 -3.73 6.01 3.91
N LYS A 37 -4.73 6.82 3.54
CA LYS A 37 -4.54 8.04 2.77
C LYS A 37 -3.54 9.02 3.40
N ALA A 38 -3.55 9.17 4.73
CA ALA A 38 -2.64 10.08 5.40
C ALA A 38 -1.20 9.56 5.28
N PHE A 39 -1.01 8.26 5.50
CA PHE A 39 0.31 7.65 5.39
C PHE A 39 0.82 7.61 3.95
N LEU A 40 -0.03 7.27 2.98
CA LEU A 40 0.31 7.28 1.56
C LEU A 40 0.80 8.66 1.08
N ASN A 41 0.15 9.74 1.54
CA ASN A 41 0.62 11.10 1.24
C ASN A 41 2.03 11.36 1.79
N ILE A 42 2.32 10.87 3.00
CA ILE A 42 3.63 11.00 3.62
C ILE A 42 4.67 10.21 2.82
N LEU A 43 4.37 8.97 2.44
CA LEU A 43 5.25 8.13 1.63
C LEU A 43 5.55 8.80 0.28
N HIS A 44 4.51 9.32 -0.38
CA HIS A 44 4.63 10.04 -1.65
C HIS A 44 5.53 11.28 -1.53
N GLN A 45 5.27 12.15 -0.54
CA GLN A 45 6.07 13.36 -0.32
C GLN A 45 7.55 13.07 -0.02
N ASN A 46 7.86 11.90 0.52
CA ASN A 46 9.21 11.48 0.87
C ASN A 46 9.84 10.54 -0.17
N ASN A 47 9.21 10.36 -1.34
CA ASN A 47 9.66 9.45 -2.40
C ASN A 47 9.90 8.01 -1.91
N ILE A 48 9.10 7.54 -0.95
CA ILE A 48 9.15 6.16 -0.47
C ILE A 48 8.22 5.31 -1.37
N PRO A 49 8.73 4.26 -2.03
CA PRO A 49 7.90 3.41 -2.87
C PRO A 49 6.79 2.74 -2.06
N PHE A 50 5.57 2.81 -2.59
CA PHE A 50 4.42 2.17 -1.97
C PHE A 50 3.50 1.53 -3.00
N ILE A 51 2.67 0.61 -2.53
CA ILE A 51 1.66 -0.08 -3.33
C ILE A 51 0.33 -0.07 -2.55
N ILE A 52 -0.76 0.27 -3.24
CA ILE A 52 -2.11 0.12 -2.69
C ILE A 52 -2.52 -1.35 -2.82
N PRO A 53 -3.00 -2.02 -1.75
CA PRO A 53 -3.27 -3.46 -1.76
C PRO A 53 -4.20 -3.92 -2.90
N THR A 54 -5.25 -3.14 -3.18
CA THR A 54 -6.20 -3.45 -4.26
C THR A 54 -5.55 -3.36 -5.63
N ASP A 55 -4.65 -2.40 -5.85
CA ASP A 55 -3.96 -2.19 -7.12
C ASP A 55 -2.95 -3.33 -7.38
N LEU A 56 -2.36 -3.89 -6.32
CA LEU A 56 -1.54 -5.10 -6.43
C LEU A 56 -2.36 -6.28 -6.95
N ILE A 57 -3.56 -6.50 -6.41
CA ILE A 57 -4.43 -7.60 -6.81
C ILE A 57 -4.87 -7.44 -8.27
N VAL A 58 -5.27 -6.21 -8.68
CA VAL A 58 -5.56 -5.88 -10.09
C VAL A 58 -4.37 -6.22 -10.96
N ARG A 59 -3.16 -5.78 -10.58
CA ARG A 59 -1.96 -6.02 -11.36
C ARG A 59 -1.63 -7.50 -11.53
N LEU A 60 -1.81 -8.31 -10.48
CA LEU A 60 -1.60 -9.76 -10.57
C LEU A 60 -2.57 -10.43 -11.56
N TYR A 61 -3.82 -9.95 -11.60
CA TYR A 61 -4.82 -10.44 -12.56
C TYR A 61 -4.51 -10.00 -13.99
N GLU A 62 -4.14 -8.73 -14.21
CA GLU A 62 -3.71 -8.22 -15.52
C GLU A 62 -2.54 -9.01 -16.09
N LEU A 63 -1.57 -9.35 -15.25
CA LEU A 63 -0.39 -10.14 -15.60
C LEU A 63 -0.69 -11.64 -15.77
N LYS A 64 -1.96 -12.07 -15.62
CA LYS A 64 -2.39 -13.46 -15.70
C LYS A 64 -1.68 -14.39 -14.70
N ILE A 65 -1.22 -13.83 -13.58
CA ILE A 65 -0.62 -14.60 -12.48
C ILE A 65 -1.73 -15.27 -11.64
N ILE A 66 -2.88 -14.61 -11.53
CA ILE A 66 -4.08 -15.14 -10.86
C ILE A 66 -5.27 -15.12 -11.81
N THR A 67 -6.24 -16.01 -11.56
CA THR A 67 -7.50 -16.13 -12.28
C THR A 67 -8.53 -15.07 -11.82
N MET A 68 -9.63 -14.91 -12.56
CA MET A 68 -10.73 -14.02 -12.16
C MET A 68 -11.40 -14.45 -10.85
N GLU A 69 -11.51 -15.76 -10.61
CA GLU A 69 -12.06 -16.30 -9.36
C GLU A 69 -11.15 -15.93 -8.17
N GLU A 70 -9.84 -16.14 -8.30
CA GLU A 70 -8.85 -15.78 -7.28
C GLU A 70 -8.78 -14.27 -7.05
N PHE A 71 -8.88 -13.47 -8.12
CA PHE A 71 -8.96 -12.01 -8.05
C PHE A 71 -10.15 -11.56 -7.20
N MET A 72 -11.36 -12.04 -7.50
CA MET A 72 -12.56 -11.68 -6.75
C MET A 72 -12.47 -12.13 -5.29
N LYS A 73 -12.01 -13.35 -5.06
CA LYS A 73 -11.81 -13.89 -3.71
C LYS A 73 -10.79 -13.06 -2.92
N ALA A 74 -9.66 -12.70 -3.52
CA ALA A 74 -8.64 -11.88 -2.87
C ALA A 74 -9.17 -10.49 -2.52
N LEU A 75 -9.88 -9.83 -3.44
CA LEU A 75 -10.52 -8.53 -3.16
C LEU A 75 -11.52 -8.62 -2.00
N ASP A 76 -12.37 -9.65 -1.98
CA ASP A 76 -13.36 -9.82 -0.92
C ASP A 76 -12.72 -10.10 0.44
N MET A 77 -11.60 -10.83 0.48
CA MET A 77 -10.85 -11.07 1.72
C MET A 77 -10.26 -9.78 2.31
N ILE A 78 -9.78 -8.86 1.47
CA ILE A 78 -9.18 -7.61 1.96
C ILE A 78 -10.19 -6.46 2.15
N LYS A 79 -11.43 -6.63 1.67
CA LYS A 79 -12.51 -5.63 1.75
C LYS A 79 -12.68 -4.96 3.11
N PRO A 80 -12.57 -5.64 4.27
CA PRO A 80 -12.70 -4.98 5.58
C PRO A 80 -11.54 -4.04 5.94
N TYR A 81 -10.41 -4.13 5.23
CA TYR A 81 -9.16 -3.43 5.54
C TYR A 81 -8.81 -2.32 4.56
N VAL A 82 -9.61 -2.15 3.51
CA VAL A 82 -9.41 -1.13 2.48
C VAL A 82 -10.64 -0.24 2.37
N SER A 83 -10.42 0.97 1.88
CA SER A 83 -11.48 1.93 1.62
C SER A 83 -12.43 1.39 0.56
N LYS A 84 -13.73 1.67 0.74
CA LYS A 84 -14.77 1.33 -0.23
C LYS A 84 -14.43 1.84 -1.64
N HIS A 85 -13.86 3.05 -1.73
CA HIS A 85 -13.44 3.64 -3.00
C HIS A 85 -12.40 2.77 -3.74
N ASN A 86 -11.36 2.32 -3.05
CA ASN A 86 -10.32 1.50 -3.67
C ASN A 86 -10.82 0.10 -4.03
N TYR A 87 -11.67 -0.50 -3.18
CA TYR A 87 -12.32 -1.76 -3.50
C TYR A 87 -13.21 -1.66 -4.74
N ASP A 88 -14.11 -0.67 -4.79
CA ASP A 88 -15.05 -0.49 -5.91
C ASP A 88 -14.28 -0.20 -7.23
N ARG A 89 -13.23 0.62 -7.16
CA ARG A 89 -12.35 0.90 -8.31
C ARG A 89 -11.68 -0.38 -8.82
N ALA A 90 -11.10 -1.16 -7.93
CA ALA A 90 -10.41 -2.39 -8.29
C ALA A 90 -11.38 -3.43 -8.87
N LYS A 91 -12.56 -3.61 -8.24
CA LYS A 91 -13.59 -4.54 -8.69
C LYS A 91 -14.06 -4.27 -10.13
N ASN A 92 -14.11 -2.99 -10.53
CA ASN A 92 -14.52 -2.60 -11.89
C ASN A 92 -13.34 -2.56 -12.90
N SER A 93 -12.10 -2.79 -12.45
CA SER A 93 -10.92 -2.72 -13.33
C SER A 93 -10.88 -3.80 -14.43
N PRO A 94 -11.35 -5.04 -14.22
CA PRO A 94 -11.41 -6.06 -15.28
C PRO A 94 -12.37 -5.76 -16.45
N GLU A 95 -13.25 -4.77 -16.30
CA GLU A 95 -14.29 -4.43 -17.29
C GLU A 95 -13.89 -3.28 -18.24
N VAL A 96 -12.64 -2.80 -18.16
CA VAL A 96 -12.09 -1.67 -18.95
C VAL A 96 -11.15 -2.15 -20.05
#